data_AF-A0A329LN91-F1
#
_entry.id   AF-A0A329LN91-F1
#
_cell.length_a   1.000
_cell.length_b   1.000
_cell.length_c   1.000
_cell.angle_alpha   90.00
_cell.angle_beta   90.00
_cell.angle_gamma   90.00
#
_symmetry.space_group_name_H-M   'P 1'
#
loop_
_entity.id
_entity.type
_entity.pdbx_description
1 polymer ?
#
loop_
_entity_poly.entity_id
_entity_poly.type
_entity_poly.pdbx_seq_one_letter_code
_entity_poly.pdbx_strand_id
1 'polypeptide(L)'
;GDLYAYLVGWRNPRFTLSRGAFEDHVGDISDPIDLALVDGIHTQDFVTRQWQILKPRLAPGGWVLFDDIDFNRGMGEAWLDICADPRVVGAVEVSKRLGLVELAS
;
A
#
# COMPACT_ATOMS: atom_id res chain seq x y z
N GLY A 1 12.07 5.83 -12.17
CA GLY A 1 11.82 4.40 -11.91
C GLY A 1 10.33 4.32 -11.78
N ASP A 2 9.67 3.85 -12.82
CA ASP A 2 8.22 3.95 -12.96
C ASP A 2 7.57 2.87 -12.09
N LEU A 3 6.60 3.29 -11.27
CA LEU A 3 5.89 2.43 -10.34
C LEU A 3 4.87 1.57 -11.10
N TYR A 4 4.83 0.26 -10.83
CA TYR A 4 3.81 -0.64 -11.36
C TYR A 4 2.97 -1.19 -10.20
N ALA A 5 1.76 -0.68 -10.01
CA ALA A 5 0.78 -1.30 -9.11
C ALA A 5 0.00 -2.37 -9.90
N TYR A 6 0.03 -3.62 -9.43
CA TYR A 6 -0.77 -4.71 -10.00
C TYR A 6 -2.02 -4.90 -9.14
N LEU A 7 -3.19 -4.54 -9.66
CA LEU A 7 -4.48 -4.95 -9.12
C LEU A 7 -4.83 -6.34 -9.68
N VAL A 8 -4.93 -7.35 -8.82
CA VAL A 8 -5.30 -8.73 -9.19
C VAL A 8 -6.65 -9.08 -8.58
N GLY A 9 -7.70 -9.15 -9.40
CA GLY A 9 -9.01 -9.70 -9.01
C GLY A 9 -9.02 -11.22 -9.12
N TRP A 10 -9.39 -11.94 -8.05
CA TRP A 10 -9.22 -13.39 -7.88
C TRP A 10 -10.17 -14.31 -8.71
N ARG A 11 -10.83 -13.88 -9.78
CA ARG A 11 -11.76 -14.78 -10.54
C ARG A 11 -11.75 -14.73 -12.06
N ASN A 12 -10.87 -13.94 -12.69
CA ASN A 12 -10.68 -13.86 -14.14
C ASN A 12 -9.39 -13.06 -14.39
N PRO A 13 -8.60 -13.23 -15.47
CA PRO A 13 -7.39 -12.44 -15.66
C PRO A 13 -7.78 -11.06 -16.19
N ARG A 14 -8.51 -10.30 -15.39
CA ARG A 14 -8.76 -8.89 -15.61
C ARG A 14 -7.64 -8.16 -14.91
N PHE A 15 -6.67 -7.74 -15.68
CA PHE A 15 -5.66 -6.80 -15.25
C PHE A 15 -5.88 -5.49 -16.01
N THR A 16 -5.68 -4.38 -15.32
CA THR A 16 -5.60 -3.04 -15.91
C THR A 16 -4.19 -2.54 -15.68
N LEU A 17 -3.51 -2.12 -16.75
CA LEU A 17 -2.22 -1.43 -16.66
C LEU A 17 -2.45 0.07 -16.81
N SER A 18 -2.20 0.82 -15.75
CA SER A 18 -2.09 2.28 -15.81
C SER A 18 -0.63 2.66 -15.99
N ARG A 19 -0.34 3.54 -16.96
CA ARG A 19 1.02 4.01 -17.24
C ARG A 19 1.19 5.42 -16.70
N GLY A 20 1.98 5.55 -15.63
CA GLY A 20 2.23 6.82 -14.95
C GLY A 20 2.40 6.59 -13.45
N ALA A 21 2.51 7.67 -12.69
CA ALA A 21 2.58 7.58 -11.25
C ALA A 21 1.22 7.14 -10.68
N PHE A 22 1.22 6.39 -9.58
CA PHE A 22 -0.02 5.94 -8.94
C PHE A 22 -0.90 7.12 -8.52
N GLU A 23 -0.29 8.21 -8.07
CA GLU A 23 -0.96 9.43 -7.63
C GLU A 23 -1.81 10.08 -8.73
N ASP A 24 -1.41 9.91 -9.99
CA ASP A 24 -2.12 10.45 -11.14
C ASP A 24 -3.30 9.56 -11.57
N HIS A 25 -3.26 8.26 -11.22
CA HIS A 25 -4.19 7.24 -11.71
C HIS A 25 -5.09 6.62 -10.65
N VAL A 26 -4.85 6.87 -9.37
CA VAL A 26 -5.67 6.31 -8.28
C VAL A 26 -7.15 6.70 -8.41
N GLY A 27 -7.44 7.85 -9.04
CA GLY A 27 -8.80 8.31 -9.32
C GLY A 27 -9.53 7.47 -10.38
N ASP A 28 -8.81 6.77 -11.24
CA ASP A 28 -9.38 5.93 -12.31
C ASP A 28 -9.92 4.60 -11.77
N ILE A 29 -9.53 4.23 -10.53
CA ILE A 29 -10.03 3.03 -9.85
C ILE A 29 -11.41 3.34 -9.28
N SER A 30 -12.47 2.80 -9.88
CA SER A 30 -13.84 3.11 -9.46
C SER A 30 -14.24 2.45 -8.13
N ASP A 31 -13.79 1.21 -7.92
CA ASP A 31 -14.19 0.39 -6.79
C ASP A 31 -13.23 0.57 -5.60
N PRO A 32 -13.70 0.36 -4.35
CA PRO A 32 -12.81 0.27 -3.19
C PRO A 32 -11.73 -0.80 -3.39
N ILE A 33 -10.55 -0.54 -2.82
CA ILE A 33 -9.40 -1.42 -2.95
C ILE A 33 -9.42 -2.44 -1.80
N ASP A 34 -9.57 -3.72 -2.11
CA ASP A 34 -9.51 -4.78 -1.08
C ASP A 34 -8.07 -5.06 -0.63
N LEU A 35 -7.12 -4.97 -1.56
CA LEU A 35 -5.70 -5.25 -1.35
C LEU A 35 -4.83 -4.31 -2.19
N ALA A 36 -3.85 -3.67 -1.55
CA ALA A 36 -2.81 -2.89 -2.23
C ALA A 36 -1.40 -3.45 -1.92
N LEU A 37 -0.50 -3.31 -2.89
CA LEU A 37 0.93 -3.57 -2.73
C LEU A 37 1.70 -2.27 -3.01
N VAL A 38 2.52 -1.84 -2.05
CA VAL A 38 3.44 -0.71 -2.16
C VAL A 38 4.86 -1.27 -2.25
N ASP A 39 5.36 -1.34 -3.48
CA ASP A 39 6.70 -1.80 -3.84
C ASP A 39 7.26 -0.79 -4.84
N GLY A 40 7.90 0.25 -4.33
CA GLY A 40 8.15 1.48 -5.06
C GLY A 40 9.43 2.17 -4.67
N ILE A 41 9.39 3.49 -4.60
CA ILE A 41 10.57 4.26 -4.17
C ILE A 41 10.71 4.11 -2.65
N HIS A 42 11.79 3.47 -2.19
CA HIS A 42 12.07 3.20 -0.77
C HIS A 42 12.57 4.43 0.01
N THR A 43 11.74 5.48 0.04
CA THR A 43 11.91 6.64 0.92
C THR A 43 10.69 6.84 1.82
N GLN A 44 10.93 7.38 3.02
CA GLN A 44 9.90 7.67 4.01
C GLN A 44 8.76 8.52 3.43
N ASP A 45 9.10 9.64 2.78
CA ASP A 45 8.12 10.57 2.23
C ASP A 45 7.24 9.92 1.15
N PHE A 46 7.84 9.09 0.29
CA PHE A 46 7.11 8.42 -0.78
C PHE A 46 6.10 7.42 -0.20
N VAL A 47 6.55 6.53 0.69
CA VAL A 47 5.69 5.52 1.31
C VAL A 47 4.61 6.15 2.17
N THR A 48 4.96 7.18 2.94
CA THR A 48 3.98 7.95 3.73
C THR A 48 2.91 8.57 2.81
N ARG A 49 3.31 9.14 1.67
CA ARG A 49 2.37 9.67 0.68
C ARG A 49 1.48 8.58 0.07
N GLN A 50 2.04 7.43 -0.30
CA GLN A 50 1.24 6.30 -0.79
C GLN A 50 0.20 5.88 0.24
N TRP A 51 0.58 5.77 1.53
CA TRP A 51 -0.33 5.44 2.61
C TRP A 51 -1.47 6.46 2.75
N GLN A 52 -1.18 7.77 2.72
CA GLN A 52 -2.22 8.80 2.81
C GLN A 52 -3.22 8.74 1.64
N ILE A 53 -2.76 8.36 0.45
CA ILE A 53 -3.61 8.22 -0.74
C ILE A 53 -4.43 6.92 -0.70
N LEU A 54 -3.83 5.82 -0.26
CA LEU A 54 -4.46 4.50 -0.22
C LEU A 54 -5.52 4.41 0.87
N LYS A 55 -5.24 4.88 2.09
CA LYS A 55 -6.13 4.66 3.24
C LYS A 55 -7.59 5.11 3.08
N PRO A 56 -7.95 6.22 2.38
CA PRO A 56 -9.36 6.54 2.12
C PRO A 56 -9.98 5.74 0.96
N ARG A 57 -9.19 4.98 0.20
CA ARG A 57 -9.64 4.21 -0.99
C ARG A 57 -9.80 2.73 -0.69
N LEU A 58 -9.28 2.25 0.44
CA LEU A 58 -9.42 0.86 0.86
C LEU A 58 -10.86 0.53 1.23
N ALA A 59 -11.28 -0.69 0.91
CA ALA A 59 -12.52 -1.26 1.42
C ALA A 59 -12.46 -1.40 2.95
N PRO A 60 -13.61 -1.44 3.65
CA PRO A 60 -13.62 -1.84 5.06
C PRO A 60 -12.99 -3.23 5.22
N GLY A 61 -12.07 -3.40 6.18
CA GLY A 61 -11.27 -4.62 6.29
C GLY A 61 -10.18 -4.78 5.23
N GLY A 62 -9.92 -3.76 4.40
CA GLY A 62 -8.94 -3.79 3.32
C GLY A 62 -7.49 -3.81 3.83
N TRP A 63 -6.60 -4.39 3.02
CA TRP A 63 -5.22 -4.69 3.40
C TRP A 63 -4.21 -3.92 2.54
N VAL A 64 -3.06 -3.60 3.13
CA VAL A 64 -1.90 -3.06 2.40
C VAL A 64 -0.63 -3.82 2.76
N LEU A 65 0.08 -4.28 1.72
CA LEU A 65 1.43 -4.80 1.84
C LEU A 65 2.44 -3.71 1.48
N PHE A 66 3.50 -3.60 2.28
CA PHE A 66 4.65 -2.74 2.04
C PHE A 66 5.90 -3.62 1.89
N ASP A 67 6.60 -3.52 0.76
CA ASP A 67 7.89 -4.19 0.56
C ASP A 67 9.02 -3.39 1.24
N ASP A 68 10.11 -4.11 1.55
CA ASP A 68 11.35 -3.59 2.12
C ASP A 68 11.18 -2.57 3.28
N ILE A 69 10.33 -2.88 4.28
CA ILE A 69 10.10 -2.01 5.45
C ILE A 69 11.38 -1.75 6.28
N ASP A 70 12.41 -2.60 6.12
CA ASP A 70 13.72 -2.47 6.77
C ASP A 70 14.83 -1.92 5.86
N PHE A 71 14.51 -1.48 4.63
CA PHE A 71 15.51 -1.04 3.64
C PHE A 71 16.48 0.01 4.17
N ASN A 72 15.94 0.98 4.90
CA ASN A 72 16.70 2.03 5.55
C ASN A 72 15.92 2.55 6.76
N ARG A 73 16.55 3.44 7.54
CA ARG A 73 15.94 4.03 8.72
C ARG A 73 14.61 4.73 8.42
N GLY A 74 14.50 5.47 7.31
CA GLY A 74 13.29 6.18 6.95
C GLY A 74 12.11 5.25 6.61
N MET A 75 12.39 4.09 6.00
CA MET A 75 11.37 3.06 5.79
C MET A 75 10.88 2.47 7.10
N GLY A 76 11.79 2.19 8.04
CA GLY A 76 11.43 1.73 9.37
C GLY A 76 10.59 2.76 10.13
N GLU A 77 10.93 4.05 10.04
CA GLU A 77 10.14 5.14 10.63
C GLU A 77 8.75 5.24 9.98
N ALA A 78 8.66 5.19 8.64
CA ALA A 78 7.38 5.16 7.93
C ALA A 78 6.51 3.98 8.35
N TRP A 79 7.09 2.79 8.46
CA TRP A 79 6.39 1.58 8.88
C TRP A 79 5.81 1.71 10.29
N LEU A 80 6.59 2.23 11.24
CA LEU A 80 6.12 2.46 12.61
C LEU A 80 4.99 3.49 12.65
N ASP A 81 5.09 4.57 11.87
CA ASP A 81 4.04 5.59 11.75
C ASP A 81 2.75 5.01 11.14
N ILE A 82 2.87 4.14 10.13
CA ILE A 82 1.74 3.44 9.52
C ILE A 82 1.07 2.50 10.55
N CYS A 83 1.85 1.72 11.29
CA CYS A 83 1.33 0.85 12.35
C CYS A 83 0.59 1.63 13.45
N ALA A 84 1.00 2.88 13.69
CA ALA A 84 0.40 3.74 14.69
C ALA A 84 -0.85 4.50 14.18
N ASP A 85 -1.20 4.42 12.89
CA ASP A 85 -2.40 5.07 12.36
C ASP A 85 -3.65 4.45 13.02
N PRO A 86 -4.53 5.23 13.68
CA PRO A 86 -5.69 4.71 14.41
C PRO A 86 -6.68 3.89 13.58
N ARG A 87 -6.59 3.94 12.24
CA ARG A 87 -7.42 3.13 11.34
C ARG A 87 -6.90 1.70 11.18
N VAL A 88 -5.62 1.47 11.48
CA VAL A 88 -4.99 0.15 11.43
C VAL A 88 -5.42 -0.64 12.66
N VAL A 89 -6.02 -1.80 12.43
CA VAL A 89 -6.48 -2.71 13.49
C VAL A 89 -5.56 -3.92 13.66
N GLY A 90 -4.73 -4.20 12.67
CA GLY A 90 -3.73 -5.26 12.70
C GLY A 90 -2.52 -4.89 11.85
N ALA A 91 -1.34 -5.19 12.37
CA ALA A 91 -0.08 -5.05 11.64
C ALA A 91 0.80 -6.28 11.90
N VAL A 92 1.39 -6.83 10.85
CA VAL A 92 2.30 -7.98 10.93
C VAL A 92 3.55 -7.69 10.10
N GLU A 93 4.70 -8.01 10.67
CA GLU A 93 5.97 -8.03 9.96
C GLU A 93 6.35 -9.48 9.61
N VAL A 94 6.74 -9.69 8.36
CA VAL A 94 7.22 -10.99 7.86
C VAL A 94 8.69 -10.86 7.49
N SER A 95 9.52 -11.69 8.14
CA SER A 95 10.97 -11.73 7.92
C SER A 95 11.68 -10.38 8.06
N LYS A 96 11.10 -9.46 8.86
CA LYS A 96 11.53 -8.05 9.03
C LYS A 96 11.52 -7.19 7.76
N ARG A 97 11.10 -7.75 6.62
CA ARG A 97 11.21 -7.12 5.30
C ARG A 97 9.86 -6.71 4.74
N LEU A 98 8.83 -7.51 4.97
CA LEU A 98 7.50 -7.28 4.42
C LEU A 98 6.56 -6.85 5.56
N GLY A 99 5.89 -5.71 5.40
CA GLY A 99 4.87 -5.23 6.33
C GLY A 99 3.48 -5.47 5.75
N LEU A 100 2.54 -5.94 6.58
CA LEU A 100 1.14 -6.09 6.23
C LEU A 100 0.29 -5.34 7.26
N VAL A 101 -0.63 -4.48 6.81
CA VAL A 101 -1.63 -3.84 7.67
C VAL A 101 -3.05 -4.14 7.21
N GLU A 102 -3.95 -4.21 8.17
CA GLU A 102 -5.40 -4.34 7.99
C GLU A 102 -6.12 -3.10 8.55
N LEU A 103 -7.09 -2.58 7.81
CA LEU A 103 -7.98 -1.51 8.28
C LEU A 103 -9.20 -2.06 9.01
N ALA A 104 -9.77 -1.24 9.90
CA ALA A 104 -11.07 -1.52 10.51
C ALA A 104 -12.16 -1.77 9.44
N SER A 105 -13.08 -2.69 9.75
CA SER A 105 -14.31 -2.94 8.99
C SER A 105 -15.43 -1.97 9.31
#